data_AF-A0A3B9ALI3-F1
#
_entry.id   AF-A0A3B9ALI3-F1
#
_cell.length_a   1.000
_cell.length_b   1.000
_cell.length_c   1.000
_cell.angle_alpha   90.00
_cell.angle_beta   90.00
_cell.angle_gamma   90.00
#
_symmetry.space_group_name_H-M   'P 1'
#
loop_
_entity.id
_entity.type
_entity.pdbx_description
1 polymer ?
#
loop_
_entity_poly.entity_id
_entity_poly.type
_entity_poly.pdbx_seq_one_letter_code
_entity_poly.pdbx_strand_id
1 'polypeptide(L)' 'DETSALFDSFQDDLLAPPVYTRPAVWEGMEVPEILLSGHEKNIGEWRYEQSVERTKLRRPDIWERHKGD' A
#
# COMPACT_ATOMS: atom_id res chain seq x y z
N ASP A 1 17.80 4.88 -6.55
CA ASP A 1 16.41 5.34 -6.64
C ASP A 1 15.95 5.66 -5.22
N GLU A 2 15.58 6.91 -4.96
CA GLU A 2 15.38 7.47 -3.60
C GLU A 2 13.89 7.52 -3.21
N THR A 3 13.02 6.95 -4.03
CA THR A 3 11.55 7.00 -3.88
C THR A 3 11.00 6.11 -2.76
N SER A 4 11.83 5.22 -2.18
CA SER A 4 11.40 4.36 -1.07
C SER A 4 10.91 5.15 0.15
N ALA A 5 11.43 6.36 0.37
CA ALA A 5 10.99 7.22 1.47
C ALA A 5 9.56 7.73 1.28
N LEU A 6 9.11 7.92 0.04
CA LEU A 6 7.77 8.44 -0.27
C LEU A 6 6.65 7.45 0.07
N PHE A 7 6.97 6.16 0.18
CA PHE A 7 6.01 5.09 0.47
C PHE A 7 6.28 4.40 1.80
N ASP A 8 7.14 4.98 2.65
CA ASP A 8 7.41 4.46 3.98
C ASP A 8 6.21 4.70 4.90
N SER A 9 6.10 3.89 5.95
CA SER A 9 5.04 4.06 6.93
C SER A 9 5.17 5.41 7.64
N PHE A 10 4.04 6.00 8.01
CA PHE A 10 3.91 7.21 8.81
C PHE A 10 4.31 8.53 8.15
N GLN A 11 4.65 8.56 6.85
CA GLN A 11 4.84 9.84 6.13
C GLN A 11 3.53 10.65 6.06
N ASP A 12 2.41 9.98 5.80
CA ASP A 12 1.07 10.59 5.67
C ASP A 12 0.10 10.09 6.76
N ASP A 13 0.60 9.70 7.93
CA ASP A 13 -0.18 9.00 8.96
C ASP A 13 -0.92 7.75 8.42
N LEU A 14 -0.26 7.04 7.51
CA LEU A 14 -0.72 5.76 6.98
C LEU A 14 0.39 4.69 7.05
N LEU A 15 0.01 3.43 7.18
CA LEU A 15 0.93 2.29 7.06
C LEU A 15 1.30 2.03 5.61
N ALA A 16 2.53 1.60 5.35
CA ALA A 16 2.96 1.26 3.99
C ALA A 16 2.05 0.19 3.33
N PRO A 17 1.80 0.30 2.01
CA PRO A 17 1.05 -0.70 1.27
C PRO A 17 1.77 -2.07 1.25
N PRO A 18 1.04 -3.17 0.95
CA PRO A 18 1.67 -4.47 0.77
C PRO A 18 2.63 -4.47 -0.44
N VAL A 19 3.77 -5.14 -0.26
CA VAL A 19 4.81 -5.26 -1.28
C VAL A 19 4.81 -6.67 -1.84
N TYR A 20 4.84 -6.77 -3.16
CA TYR A 20 4.89 -8.02 -3.90
C TYR A 20 6.20 -8.11 -4.69
N THR A 21 6.68 -9.33 -4.87
CA THR A 21 7.86 -9.64 -5.68
C THR A 21 7.63 -10.95 -6.43
N ARG A 22 8.55 -11.32 -7.31
CA ARG A 22 8.49 -12.58 -8.05
C ARG A 22 8.64 -13.77 -7.09
N PRO A 23 8.00 -14.92 -7.37
CA PRO A 23 7.17 -15.24 -8.54
C PRO A 23 5.73 -14.67 -8.46
N ALA A 24 5.00 -14.68 -9.59
CA ALA A 24 3.64 -14.14 -9.66
C ALA A 24 2.61 -14.90 -8.82
N VAL A 25 2.89 -16.17 -8.51
CA VAL A 25 2.10 -17.00 -7.58
C VAL A 25 3.07 -17.65 -6.60
N TRP A 26 2.83 -17.48 -5.30
CA TRP A 26 3.64 -18.05 -4.24
C TRP A 26 2.74 -18.65 -3.15
N GLU A 27 2.89 -19.94 -2.85
CA GLU A 27 2.05 -20.69 -1.89
C GLU A 27 0.53 -20.53 -2.11
N GLY A 28 0.10 -20.38 -3.37
CA GLY A 28 -1.31 -20.16 -3.73
C GLY A 28 -1.79 -18.72 -3.57
N MET A 29 -0.94 -17.79 -3.17
CA MET A 29 -1.20 -16.35 -3.20
C MET A 29 -0.73 -15.75 -4.53
N GLU A 30 -1.64 -15.09 -5.23
CA GLU A 30 -1.35 -14.45 -6.51
C GLU A 30 -1.04 -12.96 -6.31
N VAL A 31 -0.11 -12.43 -7.12
CA VAL A 31 0.12 -10.99 -7.20
C VAL A 31 -1.13 -10.35 -7.82
N PRO A 32 -1.70 -9.29 -7.22
CA PRO A 32 -2.86 -8.59 -7.78
C PRO A 32 -2.61 -8.18 -9.24
N GLU A 33 -3.55 -8.47 -10.14
CA GLU A 33 -3.42 -8.20 -11.59
C GLU A 33 -3.10 -6.72 -11.88
N ILE A 34 -3.60 -5.81 -11.04
CA ILE A 34 -3.33 -4.37 -11.17
C ILE A 34 -1.82 -4.06 -11.07
N LEU A 35 -1.07 -4.80 -10.25
CA LEU A 35 0.38 -4.66 -10.11
C LEU A 35 1.15 -5.24 -11.30
N LEU A 36 0.50 -6.09 -12.11
CA LEU A 36 1.05 -6.67 -13.33
C LEU A 36 0.69 -5.85 -14.59
N SER A 37 -0.20 -4.87 -14.46
CA SER A 37 -0.79 -4.14 -15.60
C SER A 37 0.13 -3.09 -16.23
N GLY A 38 1.17 -2.63 -15.51
CA GLY A 38 2.02 -1.50 -15.95
C GLY A 38 1.32 -0.14 -15.94
N HIS A 39 0.09 -0.03 -15.44
CA HIS A 39 -0.64 1.23 -15.31
C HIS A 39 -0.27 1.97 -14.02
N GLU A 40 0.77 2.80 -14.08
CA GLU A 40 1.35 3.50 -12.90
C GLU A 40 0.30 4.25 -12.07
N LYS A 41 -0.64 4.96 -12.72
CA LYS A 41 -1.70 5.69 -12.03
C LYS A 41 -2.59 4.75 -11.20
N ASN A 42 -3.07 3.66 -11.81
CA ASN A 42 -3.95 2.72 -11.14
C ASN A 42 -3.21 1.96 -10.03
N ILE A 43 -1.91 1.70 -10.22
CA ILE A 43 -1.04 1.11 -9.20
C ILE A 43 -0.90 2.07 -8.00
N GLY A 44 -0.73 3.37 -8.26
CA GLY A 44 -0.68 4.40 -7.23
C GLY A 44 -1.97 4.48 -6.42
N GLU A 45 -3.13 4.51 -7.10
CA GLU A 45 -4.45 4.51 -6.47
C GLU A 45 -4.66 3.25 -5.62
N TRP A 46 -4.36 2.07 -6.17
CA TRP A 46 -4.47 0.80 -5.44
C TRP A 46 -3.55 0.75 -4.21
N ARG A 47 -2.31 1.24 -4.31
CA ARG A 47 -1.37 1.29 -3.17
C ARG A 47 -1.92 2.19 -2.06
N TYR A 48 -2.46 3.36 -2.41
CA TYR A 48 -3.08 4.26 -1.45
C TYR A 48 -4.29 3.61 -0.75
N GLU A 49 -5.19 2.97 -1.50
CA GLU A 49 -6.33 2.26 -0.95
C GLU A 49 -5.90 1.16 0.04
N GLN A 50 -4.93 0.33 -0.35
CA GLN A 50 -4.40 -0.72 0.52
C GLN A 50 -3.73 -0.19 1.78
N SER A 51 -3.04 0.94 1.68
CA SER A 51 -2.44 1.65 2.81
C SER A 51 -3.52 2.13 3.79
N VAL A 52 -4.59 2.74 3.29
CA VAL A 52 -5.75 3.18 4.09
C VAL A 52 -6.44 2.00 4.77
N GLU A 53 -6.77 0.93 4.03
CA GLU A 53 -7.42 -0.26 4.59
C GLU A 53 -6.59 -0.92 5.68
N ARG A 54 -5.27 -1.08 5.43
CA ARG A 54 -4.34 -1.66 6.39
C ARG A 54 -4.24 -0.81 7.67
N THR A 55 -4.23 0.51 7.52
CA THR A 55 -4.17 1.45 8.66
C THR A 55 -5.44 1.37 9.49
N LYS A 56 -6.61 1.45 8.87
CA LYS A 56 -7.92 1.28 9.52
C LYS A 56 -8.00 -0.02 10.33
N LEU A 57 -7.54 -1.13 9.74
CA LEU A 57 -7.65 -2.46 10.35
C LEU A 57 -6.62 -2.68 11.47
N ARG A 58 -5.38 -2.24 11.30
CA ARG A 58 -4.26 -2.60 12.19
C ARG A 58 -3.89 -1.52 13.19
N ARG A 59 -4.11 -0.25 12.84
CA ARG A 59 -3.72 0.93 13.63
C ARG A 59 -4.84 1.98 13.59
N PRO A 60 -6.02 1.68 14.18
CA PRO A 60 -7.11 2.64 14.24
C PRO A 60 -6.69 3.95 14.93
N ASP A 61 -5.75 3.90 15.87
CA ASP A 61 -5.15 5.05 16.53
C ASP A 61 -4.44 6.01 15.55
N ILE A 62 -3.77 5.46 14.54
CA ILE A 62 -3.14 6.25 13.47
C ILE A 62 -4.19 6.73 12.48
N TRP A 63 -5.17 5.89 12.15
CA TRP A 63 -6.27 6.26 11.25
C TRP A 63 -7.08 7.46 11.78
N GLU A 64 -7.33 7.54 13.09
CA GLU A 64 -8.00 8.70 13.68
C GLU A 64 -7.20 9.99 13.51
N ARG A 65 -5.87 9.93 13.55
CA ARG A 65 -5.01 11.10 13.28
C ARG A 65 -5.10 11.52 11.82
N HIS A 66 -5.00 10.57 10.89
CA HIS A 66 -5.14 10.82 9.46
C HIS A 66 -6.49 11.44 9.07
N LYS A 67 -7.58 11.12 9.78
CA LYS A 67 -8.91 11.74 9.56
C LYS A 67 -9.04 13.15 10.14
N GLY A 68 -8.17 13.52 11.08
CA GLY A 68 -8.22 14.78 11.81
C GLY A 68 -7.49 15.94 11.13
N ASP A 69 -6.68 15.63 10.11
CA ASP A 69 -6.02 16.58 9.20
C ASP A 69 -6.88 16.87 7.96
#